data_AF-A0A1S9A3J1-F1
#
_entry.id   AF-A0A1S9A3J1-F1
#
_cell.length_a   1.000
_cell.length_b   1.000
_cell.length_c   1.000
_cell.angle_alpha   90.00
_cell.angle_beta   90.00
_cell.angle_gamma   90.00
#
_symmetry.space_group_name_H-M   'P 1'
#
loop_
_entity.id
_entity.type
_entity.pdbx_description
1 polymer ?
#
loop_
_entity_poly.entity_id
_entity_poly.type
_entity_poly.pdbx_seq_one_letter_code
_entity_poly.pdbx_strand_id
1 'polypeptide(L)'
;MEPITMAVITPFLIELGKKGYEKFTEKGINSISEGAITWIKSLFIKDEKPKKALLELQEQPENKEKQNIVKAIIENSIEDNPEFAIYLKELIEKLPKNTNIISSTKNVITGNVNTGGGSFINGDNNQIVN
;
A
#
# COMPACT_ATOMS: atom_id res chain seq x y z
N MET A 1 -3.03 -11.67 -22.60
CA MET A 1 -2.96 -10.76 -21.44
C MET A 1 -1.49 -10.70 -21.03
N GLU A 2 -0.93 -9.54 -20.74
CA GLU A 2 0.45 -9.47 -20.23
C GLU A 2 0.53 -10.11 -18.83
N PRO A 3 1.61 -10.84 -18.49
CA PRO A 3 1.75 -11.45 -17.18
C PRO A 3 1.89 -10.37 -16.09
N ILE A 4 1.12 -10.52 -15.00
CA ILE A 4 1.23 -9.63 -13.84
C ILE A 4 2.55 -9.93 -13.13
N THR A 5 3.49 -8.99 -13.19
CA THR A 5 4.83 -9.22 -12.66
C THR A 5 4.88 -9.12 -11.13
N MET A 6 5.80 -9.86 -10.53
CA MET A 6 6.02 -9.86 -9.08
C MET A 6 6.35 -8.45 -8.56
N ALA A 7 7.06 -7.64 -9.34
CA ALA A 7 7.42 -6.27 -8.98
C ALA A 7 6.20 -5.35 -8.80
N VAL A 8 5.12 -5.61 -9.54
CA VAL A 8 3.89 -4.80 -9.49
C VAL A 8 3.00 -5.23 -8.34
N ILE A 9 2.91 -6.54 -8.06
CA ILE A 9 1.99 -7.09 -7.05
C ILE A 9 2.62 -7.24 -5.65
N THR A 10 3.94 -7.33 -5.53
CA THR A 10 4.61 -7.48 -4.21
C THR A 10 4.17 -6.44 -3.17
N PRO A 11 4.09 -5.14 -3.48
CA PRO A 11 3.64 -4.14 -2.51
C PRO A 11 2.22 -4.44 -2.00
N PHE A 12 1.34 -4.91 -2.87
CA PHE A 12 -0.01 -5.35 -2.52
C PHE A 12 0.02 -6.55 -1.57
N LEU A 13 0.81 -7.58 -1.90
CA LEU A 13 0.90 -8.80 -1.10
C LEU A 13 1.48 -8.52 0.30
N ILE A 14 2.51 -7.66 0.37
CA ILE A 14 3.09 -7.22 1.64
C ILE A 14 2.04 -6.50 2.49
N GLU A 15 1.27 -5.58 1.90
CA GLU A 15 0.23 -4.86 2.63
C GLU A 15 -0.90 -5.79 3.07
N LEU A 16 -1.32 -6.71 2.20
CA LEU A 16 -2.32 -7.73 2.48
C LEU A 16 -1.91 -8.63 3.65
N GLY A 17 -0.64 -9.04 3.69
CA GLY A 17 -0.07 -9.79 4.81
C GLY A 17 0.05 -8.95 6.09
N LYS A 18 0.60 -7.74 6.02
CA LYS A 18 0.87 -6.90 7.20
C LYS A 18 -0.40 -6.37 7.87
N LYS A 19 -1.40 -5.99 7.08
CA LYS A 19 -2.62 -5.35 7.60
C LYS A 19 -3.79 -6.31 7.76
N GLY A 20 -3.72 -7.47 7.14
CA GLY A 20 -4.83 -8.40 7.03
C GLY A 20 -6.01 -7.85 6.22
N TYR A 21 -6.98 -8.71 5.93
CA TYR A 21 -8.14 -8.32 5.12
C TYR A 21 -9.06 -7.32 5.83
N GLU A 22 -9.07 -7.30 7.16
CA GLU A 22 -9.95 -6.44 7.98
C GLU A 22 -9.71 -4.95 7.70
N LYS A 23 -8.46 -4.54 7.46
CA LYS A 23 -8.13 -3.15 7.11
C LYS A 23 -8.50 -2.75 5.68
N PHE A 24 -8.72 -3.72 4.79
CA PHE A 24 -9.29 -3.46 3.46
C PHE A 24 -10.81 -3.29 3.52
N THR A 25 -11.47 -3.74 4.59
CA THR A 25 -12.93 -3.69 4.74
C THR A 25 -13.41 -2.62 5.72
N GLU A 26 -12.63 -2.26 6.73
CA GLU A 26 -13.00 -1.28 7.75
C GLU A 26 -12.36 0.08 7.49
N LYS A 27 -13.04 0.95 6.74
CA LYS A 27 -12.75 2.40 6.58
C LYS A 27 -11.39 2.80 5.99
N GLY A 28 -10.43 1.89 5.84
CA GLY A 28 -9.07 2.18 5.41
C GLY A 28 -8.96 2.59 3.94
N ILE A 29 -9.95 2.23 3.13
CA ILE A 29 -9.94 2.52 1.69
C ILE A 29 -11.38 2.81 1.24
N ASN A 30 -11.90 3.99 1.58
CA ASN A 30 -13.21 4.51 1.12
C ASN A 30 -13.32 4.68 -0.42
N SER A 31 -12.42 4.07 -1.20
CA SER A 31 -12.30 4.26 -2.63
C SER A 31 -12.01 2.98 -3.42
N ILE A 32 -12.12 1.80 -2.79
CA ILE A 32 -12.15 0.52 -3.51
C ILE A 32 -13.61 0.13 -3.75
N SER A 33 -13.90 -0.35 -4.96
CA SER A 33 -15.18 -0.87 -5.37
C SER A 33 -15.60 -2.10 -4.57
N GLU A 34 -16.90 -2.22 -4.30
CA GLU A 34 -17.46 -3.40 -3.63
C GLU A 34 -17.16 -4.71 -4.39
N GLY A 35 -17.07 -4.63 -5.73
CA GLY A 35 -16.67 -5.75 -6.58
C GLY A 35 -15.26 -6.25 -6.27
N ALA A 36 -14.28 -5.34 -6.17
CA ALA A 36 -12.91 -5.70 -5.82
C ALA A 36 -12.79 -6.27 -4.40
N ILE A 37 -13.56 -5.71 -3.43
CA ILE A 37 -13.62 -6.24 -2.06
C ILE A 37 -14.24 -7.64 -2.04
N THR A 38 -15.32 -7.85 -2.78
CA THR A 38 -16.02 -9.13 -2.84
C THR A 38 -15.14 -10.20 -3.51
N TRP A 39 -14.45 -9.82 -4.58
CA TRP A 39 -13.50 -10.69 -5.26
C TRP A 39 -12.34 -11.10 -4.36
N ILE A 40 -11.64 -10.16 -3.70
CA ILE A 40 -10.52 -10.53 -2.82
C ILE A 40 -10.99 -11.37 -1.62
N LYS A 41 -12.20 -11.12 -1.10
CA LYS A 41 -12.83 -11.94 -0.07
C LYS A 41 -13.10 -13.36 -0.56
N SER A 42 -13.63 -13.55 -1.77
CA SER A 42 -13.92 -14.89 -2.29
C SER A 42 -12.64 -15.73 -2.46
N LEU A 43 -11.53 -15.07 -2.80
CA LEU A 43 -10.22 -15.71 -2.92
C LEU A 43 -9.64 -16.15 -1.58
N PHE A 44 -9.74 -15.33 -0.55
CA PHE A 44 -8.94 -15.52 0.66
C PHE A 44 -9.72 -15.69 1.95
N ILE A 45 -11.03 -15.49 1.96
CA ILE A 45 -11.91 -15.62 3.13
C ILE A 45 -12.93 -16.72 2.88
N LYS A 46 -13.17 -17.56 3.89
CA LYS A 46 -14.23 -18.56 3.88
C LYS A 46 -14.81 -18.67 5.29
N ASP A 47 -16.13 -18.64 5.42
CA ASP A 47 -16.83 -18.73 6.71
C ASP A 47 -16.28 -17.70 7.73
N GLU A 48 -16.09 -16.45 7.25
CA GLU A 48 -15.52 -15.33 8.02
C GLU A 48 -14.09 -15.55 8.53
N LYS A 49 -13.39 -16.58 8.03
CA LYS A 49 -12.00 -16.89 8.41
C LYS A 49 -11.05 -16.78 7.23
N PRO A 50 -9.83 -16.28 7.44
CA PRO A 50 -8.81 -16.28 6.41
C PRO A 50 -8.40 -17.71 6.05
N LYS A 51 -8.29 -17.99 4.75
CA LYS A 51 -7.76 -19.24 4.22
C LYS A 51 -6.27 -19.35 4.56
N LYS A 52 -5.77 -20.59 4.58
CA LYS A 52 -4.37 -20.91 4.90
C LYS A 52 -3.34 -20.05 4.17
N ALA A 53 -3.49 -19.83 2.87
CA ALA A 53 -2.55 -19.03 2.09
C ALA A 53 -2.44 -17.57 2.59
N LEU A 54 -3.57 -16.97 3.01
CA LEU A 54 -3.56 -15.62 3.58
C LEU A 54 -2.97 -15.63 4.99
N LEU A 55 -3.29 -16.63 5.82
CA LEU A 55 -2.70 -16.79 7.16
C LEU A 55 -1.18 -16.88 7.10
N GLU A 56 -0.65 -17.76 6.26
CA GLU A 56 0.80 -17.95 6.11
C GLU A 56 1.49 -16.68 5.58
N LEU A 57 0.81 -15.93 4.70
CA LEU A 57 1.31 -14.63 4.23
C LEU A 57 1.25 -13.57 5.34
N GLN A 58 0.25 -13.60 6.22
CA GLN A 58 0.16 -12.68 7.36
C GLN A 58 1.27 -12.94 8.39
N GLU A 59 1.62 -14.20 8.63
CA GLU A 59 2.72 -14.58 9.51
C GLU A 59 4.08 -14.15 8.95
N GLN A 60 4.26 -14.25 7.63
CA GLN A 60 5.53 -13.89 6.96
C GLN A 60 5.30 -13.07 5.68
N PRO A 61 4.92 -11.78 5.79
CA PRO A 61 4.51 -10.96 4.63
C PRO A 61 5.61 -10.73 3.59
N GLU A 62 6.88 -10.85 3.99
CA GLU A 62 8.05 -10.62 3.15
C GLU A 62 8.65 -11.94 2.60
N ASN A 63 8.08 -13.09 2.97
CA ASN A 63 8.52 -14.38 2.47
C ASN A 63 8.08 -14.58 1.01
N LYS A 64 9.04 -14.67 0.09
CA LYS A 64 8.81 -14.79 -1.35
C LYS A 64 7.99 -16.03 -1.73
N GLU A 65 8.16 -17.15 -1.03
CA GLU A 65 7.38 -18.36 -1.30
C GLU A 65 5.91 -18.14 -0.97
N LYS A 66 5.62 -17.53 0.18
CA LYS A 66 4.24 -17.21 0.59
C LYS A 66 3.60 -16.18 -0.34
N GLN A 67 4.36 -15.17 -0.75
CA GLN A 67 3.91 -14.21 -1.76
C GLN A 67 3.61 -14.89 -3.11
N ASN A 68 4.44 -15.82 -3.57
CA ASN A 68 4.22 -16.56 -4.82
C ASN A 68 2.95 -17.41 -4.78
N ILE A 69 2.64 -18.06 -3.65
CA ILE A 69 1.41 -18.84 -3.49
C ILE A 69 0.18 -17.93 -3.63
N VAL A 70 0.18 -16.79 -2.93
CA VAL A 70 -0.94 -15.83 -3.00
C VAL A 70 -1.05 -15.19 -4.38
N LYS A 71 0.08 -14.90 -5.03
CA LYS A 71 0.11 -14.45 -6.43
C LYS A 71 -0.54 -15.46 -7.37
N ALA A 72 -0.17 -16.73 -7.29
CA ALA A 72 -0.72 -17.77 -8.15
C ALA A 72 -2.25 -17.89 -8.00
N ILE A 73 -2.78 -17.75 -6.78
CA ILE A 73 -4.23 -17.74 -6.55
C ILE A 73 -4.90 -16.56 -7.27
N ILE A 74 -4.30 -15.37 -7.22
CA ILE A 74 -4.81 -14.18 -7.91
C ILE A 74 -4.73 -14.36 -9.43
N GLU A 75 -3.61 -14.86 -9.94
CA GLU A 75 -3.41 -15.11 -11.38
C GLU A 75 -4.41 -16.11 -11.91
N ASN A 76 -4.56 -17.27 -11.26
CA ASN A 76 -5.54 -18.27 -11.65
C ASN A 76 -6.96 -17.70 -11.68
N SER A 77 -7.32 -16.86 -10.70
CA SER A 77 -8.63 -16.21 -10.70
C SER A 77 -8.84 -15.26 -11.89
N ILE A 78 -7.79 -14.56 -12.32
CA ILE A 78 -7.86 -13.65 -13.48
C ILE A 78 -7.84 -14.43 -14.79
N GLU A 79 -7.14 -15.56 -14.84
CA GLU A 79 -7.19 -16.49 -15.97
C GLU A 79 -8.61 -17.07 -16.14
N ASP A 80 -9.26 -17.44 -15.03
CA ASP A 80 -10.64 -17.92 -15.03
C ASP A 80 -11.65 -16.82 -15.38
N ASN A 81 -11.42 -15.58 -14.91
CA ASN A 81 -12.21 -14.41 -15.28
C ASN A 81 -11.33 -13.16 -15.48
N PRO A 82 -11.06 -12.78 -16.74
CA PRO A 82 -10.25 -11.62 -17.10
C PRO A 82 -10.70 -10.28 -16.52
N GLU A 83 -11.98 -10.11 -16.19
CA GLU A 83 -12.52 -8.86 -15.65
C GLU A 83 -11.92 -8.52 -14.28
N PHE A 84 -11.47 -9.54 -13.54
CA PHE A 84 -10.84 -9.36 -12.23
C PHE A 84 -9.48 -8.66 -12.30
N ALA A 85 -8.85 -8.57 -13.48
CA ALA A 85 -7.67 -7.74 -13.67
C ALA A 85 -7.92 -6.27 -13.34
N ILE A 86 -9.14 -5.77 -13.59
CA ILE A 86 -9.54 -4.39 -13.27
C ILE A 86 -9.57 -4.20 -11.75
N TYR A 87 -10.11 -5.19 -11.02
CA TYR A 87 -10.14 -5.16 -9.56
C TYR A 87 -8.74 -5.22 -8.95
N LEU A 88 -7.84 -6.06 -9.49
CA LEU A 88 -6.46 -6.08 -9.02
C LEU A 88 -5.77 -4.74 -9.22
N LYS A 89 -5.94 -4.13 -10.39
CA LYS A 89 -5.37 -2.81 -10.69
C LYS A 89 -5.89 -1.77 -9.72
N GLU A 90 -7.19 -1.75 -9.48
CA GLU A 90 -7.82 -0.85 -8.52
C GLU A 90 -7.23 -1.03 -7.12
N LEU A 91 -7.14 -2.27 -6.63
CA LEU A 91 -6.53 -2.58 -5.32
C LEU A 91 -5.11 -2.03 -5.23
N ILE A 92 -4.26 -2.27 -6.24
CA ILE A 92 -2.87 -1.80 -6.27
C ILE A 92 -2.78 -0.27 -6.30
N GLU A 93 -3.61 0.40 -7.11
CA GLU A 93 -3.61 1.86 -7.23
C GLU A 93 -4.09 2.56 -5.95
N LYS A 94 -4.98 1.89 -5.21
CA LYS A 94 -5.58 2.40 -3.96
C LYS A 94 -4.85 1.96 -2.71
N LEU A 95 -3.84 1.09 -2.81
CA LEU A 95 -2.91 0.89 -1.71
C LEU A 95 -2.37 2.25 -1.29
N PRO A 96 -2.23 2.50 0.03
CA PRO A 96 -1.52 3.66 0.49
C PRO A 96 -0.11 3.56 -0.10
N LYS A 97 0.12 4.32 -1.18
CA LYS A 97 1.47 4.54 -1.66
C LYS A 97 2.13 5.17 -0.46
N ASN A 98 3.14 4.52 0.11
CA ASN A 98 4.14 5.22 0.90
C ASN A 98 4.92 6.13 -0.07
N THR A 99 4.23 7.03 -0.77
CA THR A 99 4.79 8.31 -1.06
C THR A 99 5.11 8.87 0.31
N ASN A 100 6.38 8.75 0.69
CA ASN A 100 7.05 9.81 1.41
C ASN A 100 6.85 11.08 0.58
N ILE A 101 5.64 11.64 0.55
CA ILE A 101 5.48 13.05 0.28
C ILE A 101 6.04 13.67 1.54
N ILE A 102 7.35 13.93 1.50
CA ILE A 102 7.92 15.00 2.29
C ILE A 102 7.30 16.28 1.70
N SER A 103 6.03 16.56 2.02
CA SER A 103 5.37 17.81 1.65
C SER A 103 5.62 18.91 2.67
N SER A 104 6.52 18.68 3.65
CA SER A 104 6.96 19.70 4.61
C SER A 104 8.11 19.19 5.48
N THR A 105 9.30 18.93 4.91
CA THR A 105 10.51 19.08 5.74
C THR A 105 10.67 20.56 6.02
N LYS A 106 10.05 21.04 7.10
CA LYS A 106 10.51 22.26 7.75
C LYS A 106 11.94 22.00 8.18
N ASN A 107 12.89 22.76 7.65
CA ASN A 107 14.24 22.78 8.21
C ASN A 107 14.13 23.41 9.61
N VAL A 108 14.15 22.56 10.65
CA VAL A 108 14.21 23.03 12.04
C VAL A 108 15.67 23.23 12.38
N ILE A 109 16.05 24.49 12.62
CA ILE A 109 17.37 24.80 13.16
C ILE A 109 17.25 24.79 14.67
N THR A 110 17.87 23.80 15.32
CA THR A 110 17.82 23.62 16.78
C THR A 110 19.01 24.29 17.49
N GLY A 111 19.77 25.15 16.83
CA GLY A 111 20.96 25.82 17.36
C GLY A 111 20.95 27.34 17.11
N ASN A 112 21.77 28.08 17.88
CA ASN A 112 21.92 29.52 17.69
C ASN A 112 22.50 29.83 16.30
N VAL A 113 21.78 30.66 15.53
CA VAL A 113 22.25 31.17 14.24
C VAL A 113 22.82 32.57 14.45
N ASN A 114 24.11 32.76 14.20
CA ASN A 114 24.74 34.08 14.16
C ASN A 114 24.84 34.55 12.71
N THR A 115 23.90 35.39 12.26
CA THR A 115 24.03 36.11 10.98
C THR A 115 24.74 37.43 11.22
N GLY A 116 26.00 37.55 10.78
CA GLY A 116 26.81 38.76 10.88
C GLY A 116 26.37 39.89 9.94
N GLY A 117 25.09 40.27 9.98
CA GLY A 117 24.53 41.40 9.23
C GLY A 117 23.95 41.05 7.85
N GLY A 118 22.99 40.12 7.78
CA GLY A 118 22.22 39.83 6.58
C GLY A 118 20.92 39.06 6.89
N SER A 119 19.90 39.19 6.05
CA SER A 119 18.59 38.55 6.26
C SER A 119 18.69 37.01 6.26
N PHE A 120 18.20 36.39 7.33
CA PHE A 120 18.09 34.94 7.43
C PHE A 120 16.73 34.48 6.91
N ILE A 121 16.69 33.62 5.89
CA ILE A 121 15.46 33.03 5.36
C ILE A 121 15.47 31.55 5.71
N ASN A 122 14.60 31.14 6.64
CA ASN A 122 14.30 29.74 6.88
C ASN A 122 13.00 29.34 6.13
N GLY A 123 12.88 28.06 5.77
CA GLY A 123 11.86 27.52 4.85
C GLY A 123 10.42 28.02 5.07
N ASP A 124 9.69 28.17 3.95
CA ASP A 124 8.41 28.86 3.75
C ASP A 124 8.44 30.39 3.93
N ASN A 125 9.56 31.01 3.53
CA ASN A 125 9.67 32.46 3.30
C ASN A 125 9.28 33.35 4.50
N ASN A 126 9.44 32.85 5.72
CA ASN A 126 9.15 33.63 6.91
C ASN A 126 10.39 34.47 7.26
N GLN A 127 10.42 35.71 6.80
CA GLN A 127 11.44 36.67 7.19
C GLN A 127 11.22 37.09 8.64
N ILE A 128 12.16 36.75 9.52
CA ILE A 128 12.27 37.44 10.80
C ILE A 128 13.10 38.69 10.52
N VAL A 129 12.43 39.82 10.44
CA VAL A 129 13.06 41.14 10.37
C VAL A 129 13.51 41.48 11.80
N ASN A 130 14.81 41.74 11.99
CA ASN A 130 15.32 42.34 13.22
C ASN A 130 15.01 43.84 13.23
#